data_AF-A0A8T4V592-F1
#
_entry.id   AF-A0A8T4V592-F1
#
_cell.length_a   1.000
_cell.length_b   1.000
_cell.length_c   1.000
_cell.angle_alpha   90.00
_cell.angle_beta   90.00
_cell.angle_gamma   90.00
#
_symmetry.space_group_name_H-M   'P 1'
#
loop_
_entity.id
_entity.type
_entity.pdbx_description
1 polymer ?
#
loop_
_entity_poly.entity_id
_entity_poly.type
_entity_poly.pdbx_seq_one_letter_code
_entity_poly.pdbx_strand_id
1 'polypeptide(L)'
;MVQEEKVDKQFIADLVGRTSFNETLLSKDYYITRILYALKDIKGIYFKGGTALQKIFLDHSRLSEDIDFTLQTDVKKKEEEINQLLLQFTCIAYIIS
;
A
#
# COMPACT_ATOMS: atom_id res chain seq x y z
N MET A 1 13.29 13.54 -8.45
CA MET A 1 13.77 12.32 -7.79
C MET A 1 13.42 12.45 -6.33
N VAL A 2 12.31 11.83 -5.90
CA VAL A 2 12.01 11.75 -4.46
C VAL A 2 13.01 10.75 -3.90
N GLN A 3 13.88 11.19 -3.01
CA GLN A 3 14.75 10.29 -2.27
C GLN A 3 13.81 9.39 -1.44
N GLU A 4 13.89 8.07 -1.62
CA GLU A 4 13.21 7.14 -0.73
C GLU A 4 13.87 7.26 0.65
N GLU A 5 13.32 8.15 1.47
CA GLU A 5 13.63 8.15 2.89
C GLU A 5 13.16 6.80 3.45
N LYS A 6 14.06 6.09 4.14
CA LYS A 6 13.77 4.78 4.70
C LYS A 6 12.72 4.97 5.79
N VAL A 7 11.46 4.75 5.45
CA VAL A 7 10.36 4.75 6.42
C VAL A 7 10.52 3.53 7.30
N ASP A 8 10.94 3.76 8.54
CA ASP A 8 11.04 2.76 9.59
C ASP A 8 10.02 3.00 10.71
N LYS A 9 10.00 2.11 11.71
CA LYS A 9 9.13 2.23 12.89
C LYS A 9 9.29 3.59 13.58
N GLN A 10 10.51 4.11 13.65
CA GLN A 10 10.79 5.38 14.32
C GLN A 10 10.19 6.56 13.57
N PHE A 11 10.30 6.58 12.24
CA PHE A 11 9.68 7.60 11.40
C PHE A 11 8.16 7.63 11.58
N ILE A 12 7.51 6.46 11.58
CA ILE A 12 6.06 6.34 11.78
C ILE A 12 5.67 6.82 13.19
N ALA A 13 6.42 6.40 14.22
CA ALA A 13 6.18 6.81 15.60
C ALA A 13 6.36 8.33 15.79
N ASP A 14 7.37 8.93 15.15
CA ASP A 14 7.60 10.38 15.17
C ASP A 14 6.46 11.13 14.47
N LEU A 15 5.94 10.61 13.36
CA LEU A 15 4.81 11.21 12.65
C LEU A 15 3.54 11.14 13.49
N VAL A 16 3.29 10.01 14.17
CA VAL A 16 2.19 9.84 15.13
C VAL A 16 2.37 10.76 16.34
N GLY A 17 3.59 10.97 16.82
CA GLY A 17 3.83 11.93 17.91
C GLY A 17 3.51 13.37 17.52
N ARG A 18 3.65 13.71 16.22
CA ARG A 18 3.41 15.05 15.66
C ARG A 18 1.99 15.24 15.11
N THR A 19 1.24 14.16 14.93
CA THR A 19 -0.11 14.18 14.36
C THR A 19 -1.09 13.51 15.32
N SER A 20 -2.38 13.86 15.32
CA SER A 20 -3.37 13.14 16.16
C SER A 20 -3.80 11.80 15.55
N PHE A 21 -2.94 11.21 14.71
CA PHE A 21 -3.28 10.07 13.87
C PHE A 21 -2.95 8.76 14.58
N ASN A 22 -3.76 7.73 14.36
CA ASN A 22 -3.52 6.42 14.96
C ASN A 22 -2.35 5.70 14.26
N GLU A 23 -1.35 5.25 15.03
CA GLU A 23 -0.14 4.58 14.52
C GLU A 23 -0.44 3.35 13.65
N THR A 24 -1.35 2.50 14.13
CA THR A 24 -1.75 1.29 13.41
C THR A 24 -2.39 1.64 12.08
N LEU A 25 -3.29 2.63 12.08
CA LEU A 25 -3.96 3.07 10.85
C LEU A 25 -2.99 3.74 9.86
N LEU A 26 -2.07 4.57 10.34
CA LEU A 26 -1.05 5.21 9.52
C LEU A 26 -0.10 4.17 8.89
N SER A 27 0.37 3.22 9.70
CA SER A 27 1.23 2.13 9.23
C SER A 27 0.55 1.33 8.12
N LYS A 28 -0.72 0.96 8.35
CA LYS A 28 -1.52 0.23 7.36
C LYS A 28 -1.69 1.02 6.07
N ASP A 29 -2.08 2.29 6.14
CA ASP A 29 -2.26 3.13 4.95
C ASP A 29 -0.95 3.30 4.14
N TYR A 30 0.18 3.42 4.85
CA TYR A 30 1.50 3.45 4.22
C TYR A 30 1.78 2.18 3.41
N TYR A 31 1.61 0.99 4.01
CA TYR A 31 1.85 -0.28 3.29
C TYR A 31 0.88 -0.49 2.13
N ILE A 32 -0.39 -0.13 2.29
CA ILE A 32 -1.39 -0.16 1.20
C ILE A 32 -0.92 0.73 0.04
N THR A 33 -0.45 1.94 0.34
CA THR A 33 0.05 2.88 -0.68
C THR A 33 1.29 2.33 -1.39
N ARG A 34 2.19 1.66 -0.66
CA ARG A 34 3.36 0.99 -1.24
C ARG A 34 2.97 -0.16 -2.18
N ILE A 35 1.99 -0.97 -1.79
CA ILE A 35 1.45 -2.06 -2.64
C ILE A 35 0.82 -1.48 -3.90
N LEU A 36 -0.02 -0.45 -3.77
CA LEU A 36 -0.64 0.22 -4.92
C LEU A 36 0.41 0.79 -5.88
N TYR A 37 1.48 1.37 -5.34
CA TYR A 37 2.60 1.87 -6.13
C TYR A 37 3.35 0.74 -6.86
N ALA A 38 3.56 -0.40 -6.21
CA ALA A 38 4.21 -1.57 -6.82
C ALA A 38 3.42 -2.13 -8.00
N LEU A 39 2.10 -2.16 -7.89
CA LEU A 39 1.21 -2.76 -8.87
C LEU A 39 0.83 -1.79 -10.01
N LYS A 40 1.21 -0.50 -9.92
CA LYS A 40 0.71 0.56 -10.81
C LYS A 40 1.02 0.35 -12.29
N ASP A 41 2.13 -0.33 -12.59
CA ASP A 41 2.61 -0.52 -13.96
C ASP A 41 2.20 -1.89 -14.55
N ILE A 42 1.49 -2.73 -13.76
CA ILE A 42 1.02 -4.03 -14.24
C ILE A 42 -0.21 -3.84 -15.13
N LYS A 43 -0.03 -4.05 -16.43
CA LYS A 43 -1.12 -3.97 -17.41
C LYS A 43 -2.25 -4.92 -17.08
N GLY A 44 -3.48 -4.39 -17.12
CA GLY A 44 -4.71 -5.16 -16.92
C GLY A 44 -5.07 -5.37 -15.45
N ILE A 45 -4.37 -4.74 -14.49
CA ILE A 45 -4.76 -4.69 -13.08
C ILE A 45 -5.37 -3.33 -12.79
N TYR A 46 -6.58 -3.32 -12.21
CA TYR A 46 -7.33 -2.11 -11.90
C TYR A 46 -7.74 -2.10 -10.45
N PHE A 47 -7.27 -1.10 -9.70
CA PHE A 47 -7.69 -0.87 -8.32
C PHE A 47 -9.15 -0.41 -8.27
N LYS A 48 -9.95 -1.00 -7.39
CA LYS A 48 -11.38 -0.67 -7.25
C LYS A 48 -11.87 -0.81 -5.81
N GLY A 49 -13.19 -0.71 -5.64
CA GLY A 49 -13.87 -0.98 -4.37
C GLY A 49 -13.99 0.25 -3.48
N GLY A 50 -14.46 0.03 -2.26
CA GLY A 50 -14.66 1.09 -1.28
C GLY A 50 -13.35 1.81 -0.94
N THR A 51 -12.24 1.08 -0.84
CA THR A 51 -10.92 1.64 -0.55
C THR A 51 -10.42 2.56 -1.67
N ALA A 52 -10.69 2.24 -2.94
CA ALA A 52 -10.35 3.12 -4.05
C ALA A 52 -11.14 4.42 -4.01
N LEU A 53 -12.45 4.36 -3.73
CA LEU A 53 -13.28 5.55 -3.54
C LEU A 53 -12.76 6.41 -2.39
N GLN A 54 -12.42 5.78 -1.26
CA GLN A 54 -11.90 6.46 -0.08
C GLN A 54 -10.57 7.18 -0.34
N LYS A 55 -9.63 6.53 -1.03
CA LYS A 55 -8.30 7.10 -1.35
C LYS A 55 -8.34 8.16 -2.43
N ILE A 56 -9.22 8.06 -3.43
CA ILE A 56 -9.20 8.95 -4.61
C ILE A 56 -10.18 10.12 -4.46
N PHE A 57 -11.35 9.90 -3.83
CA PHE A 57 -12.46 10.85 -3.90
C PHE A 57 -12.99 11.33 -2.54
N LEU A 58 -12.67 10.67 -1.42
CA LEU A 58 -13.28 10.95 -0.12
C LEU A 58 -12.26 11.34 0.96
N ASP A 59 -11.12 11.92 0.56
CA ASP A 59 -10.08 12.49 1.41
C ASP A 59 -9.71 11.63 2.64
N HIS A 60 -9.61 10.30 2.44
CA HIS A 60 -9.30 9.37 3.52
C HIS A 60 -10.24 9.45 4.74
N SER A 61 -11.49 9.89 4.56
CA SER A 61 -12.51 10.05 5.62
C SER A 61 -12.72 8.81 6.50
N ARG A 62 -12.38 7.64 5.98
CA ARG A 62 -12.21 6.36 6.67
C ARG A 62 -11.06 5.62 6.03
N LEU A 63 -10.20 5.05 6.86
CA LEU A 63 -9.14 4.15 6.43
C LEU A 63 -9.70 2.75 6.33
N SER A 64 -9.57 2.17 5.15
CA SER A 64 -10.00 0.80 4.85
C SER A 64 -8.75 -0.04 4.63
N GLU A 65 -8.70 -1.20 5.27
CA GLU A 65 -7.54 -2.10 5.24
C GLU A 65 -7.55 -3.01 4.00
N ASP A 66 -8.74 -3.28 3.47
CA ASP A 66 -8.93 -4.16 2.32
C ASP A 66 -8.56 -3.46 1.01
N ILE A 67 -7.94 -4.17 0.06
CA ILE A 67 -7.62 -3.64 -1.27
C ILE A 67 -8.23 -4.58 -2.32
N ASP A 68 -9.15 -4.07 -3.13
CA ASP A 68 -9.78 -4.83 -4.20
C ASP A 68 -9.17 -4.50 -5.57
N PHE A 69 -8.83 -5.52 -6.33
CA PHE A 69 -8.41 -5.36 -7.72
C PHE A 69 -9.34 -6.12 -8.68
N THR A 70 -9.37 -5.68 -9.93
CA THR A 70 -9.94 -6.44 -11.04
C THR A 70 -8.87 -6.65 -12.09
N LEU A 71 -8.76 -7.90 -12.56
CA LEU A 71 -7.85 -8.27 -13.61
C LEU A 71 -8.60 -8.46 -14.92
N GLN A 72 -8.05 -7.91 -16.00
CA GLN A 72 -8.56 -8.12 -17.36
C GLN A 72 -8.13 -9.47 -17.93
N THR A 73 -7.11 -10.10 -17.35
CA THR A 73 -6.59 -11.42 -17.71
C THR A 73 -6.76 -12.40 -16.56
N ASP A 74 -6.64 -13.70 -16.85
CA ASP A 74 -6.59 -14.74 -15.82
C ASP A 74 -5.49 -14.44 -14.79
N VAL A 75 -5.84 -14.54 -13.50
CA VAL A 75 -4.93 -14.31 -12.36
C VAL A 75 -3.67 -15.15 -12.49
N LYS A 76 -3.78 -16.41 -12.95
CA LYS A 76 -2.65 -17.33 -13.08
C LYS A 76 -1.56 -16.81 -14.02
N LYS A 77 -1.91 -15.94 -14.97
CA LYS A 77 -0.95 -15.34 -15.91
C LYS A 77 -0.16 -14.19 -15.30
N LYS A 78 -0.66 -13.60 -14.22
CA LYS A 78 -0.10 -12.41 -13.56
C LYS A 78 0.38 -12.69 -12.13
N GLU A 79 0.00 -13.82 -11.55
CA GLU A 79 0.32 -14.22 -10.19
C GLU A 79 1.83 -14.21 -9.91
N GLU A 80 2.65 -14.79 -10.80
CA GLU A 80 4.11 -14.78 -10.63
C GLU A 80 4.69 -13.36 -10.63
N GLU A 81 4.27 -12.52 -11.59
CA GLU A 81 4.70 -11.11 -11.70
C GLU A 81 4.31 -10.31 -10.44
N ILE A 82 3.07 -10.48 -9.96
CA ILE A 82 2.56 -9.86 -8.74
C ILE A 82 3.36 -10.34 -7.53
N ASN A 83 3.56 -11.64 -7.37
CA ASN A 83 4.29 -12.21 -6.23
C ASN A 83 5.75 -11.73 -6.19
N GLN A 84 6.43 -11.69 -7.34
CA GLN A 84 7.80 -11.17 -7.43
C GLN A 84 7.90 -9.70 -7.03
N LEU A 85 6.91 -8.89 -7.41
CA LEU A 85 6.85 -7.48 -7.00
C LEU A 85 6.57 -7.36 -5.51
N LEU A 86 5.60 -8.09 -4.98
CA LEU A 86 5.21 -8.02 -3.56
C LEU A 86 6.30 -8.55 -2.61
N LEU A 87 7.10 -9.54 -3.03
CA LEU A 87 8.24 -10.05 -2.26
C LEU A 87 9.27 -8.96 -1.89
N GLN A 88 9.41 -7.95 -2.74
CA GLN A 88 10.30 -6.81 -2.49
C GLN A 88 9.81 -5.92 -1.33
N PHE A 89 8.51 -5.99 -1.01
CA PHE A 89 7.88 -5.21 0.06
C PHE A 89 7.64 -6.03 1.33
N THR A 90 7.53 -7.37 1.25
CA THR A 90 7.42 -8.23 2.44
C THR A 90 8.75 -8.36 3.20
N CYS A 91 9.90 -8.32 2.51
CA CYS A 91 11.20 -8.24 3.19
C CYS A 91 11.33 -6.98 4.07
N ILE A 92 10.68 -5.87 3.69
CA ILE A 92 10.69 -4.63 4.48
C ILE A 92 9.88 -4.81 5.76
N ALA A 93 8.74 -5.49 5.72
CA ALA A 93 7.94 -5.81 6.91
C ALA A 93 8.71 -6.69 7.92
N TYR A 94 9.57 -7.60 7.43
CA TYR A 94 10.41 -8.47 8.28
C TYR A 94 11.64 -7.75 8.87
N ILE A 95 12.17 -6.74 8.17
CA ILE A 95 13.28 -5.91 8.69
C ILE A 95 12.80 -4.97 9.81
N ILE A 96 11.50 -4.70 9.86
CA ILE A 96 10.90 -3.82 10.85
C ILE A 96 10.36 -4.60 12.05
N SER A 97 10.23 -5.94 12.01
CA SER A 97 9.74 -6.73 13.16
C SER A 97 10.73 -6.76 14.32
#